data_AF-A0A9W6IRJ3-F1
#
_entry.id   AF-A0A9W6IRJ3-F1
#
_cell.length_a   1.000
_cell.length_b   1.000
_cell.length_c   1.000
_cell.angle_alpha   90.00
_cell.angle_beta   90.00
_cell.angle_gamma   90.00
#
_symmetry.space_group_name_H-M   'P 1'
#
loop_
_entity.id
_entity.type
_entity.pdbx_description
1 polymer ?
#
loop_
_entity_poly.entity_id
_entity_poly.type
_entity_poly.pdbx_seq_one_letter_code
_entity_poly.pdbx_strand_id
1 'polypeptide(L)'
;MRAEFLNWATNYLSDSQRDLAAGKAGAPSHIAATQTLPASIAGRVAEPDRYQIRGSTGAGPWADISWVAVLDRAITNTTQHGYYIVYLLSKDGTRLYLTLNQGCKKLSDDIGKPSAKDELERRAAIMRARLRGRLARLGVKPITLGTPPSHRLGPLYEAGHVVGAHYQTDALPSETELVADLEEALAHYKFLVANGGYRSTEDIIEEADGDGFEGEDLPFKKKYVAHRTVERDASHAKKVKAYFNTDVCMGCDRSMTDLYGDIGPKVLEVHHLIPLETLATGQITSFRVPEDFALLCPSCHRVIHKIGASDLKALQKLARK
;
A
#
# COMPACT_ATOMS: atom_id res chain seq x y z
N MET A 1 18.49 -5.16 11.96
CA MET A 1 17.05 -5.30 12.23
C MET A 1 16.77 -6.21 13.41
N ARG A 2 17.32 -7.44 13.46
CA ARG A 2 17.08 -8.36 14.59
C ARG A 2 17.47 -7.78 15.95
N ALA A 3 18.66 -7.18 16.03
CA ALA A 3 19.15 -6.55 17.26
C ALA A 3 18.24 -5.42 17.75
N GLU A 4 17.67 -4.65 16.82
CA GLU A 4 16.74 -3.56 17.15
C GLU A 4 15.39 -4.09 17.65
N PHE A 5 14.91 -5.23 17.12
CA PHE A 5 13.73 -5.91 17.66
C PHE A 5 13.96 -6.42 19.08
N LEU A 6 15.14 -6.99 19.35
CA LEU A 6 15.52 -7.40 20.72
C LEU A 6 15.58 -6.19 21.65
N ASN A 7 16.23 -5.11 21.23
CA ASN A 7 16.32 -3.89 22.03
C ASN A 7 14.93 -3.30 22.32
N TRP A 8 14.03 -3.33 21.34
CA TRP A 8 12.66 -2.90 21.53
C TRP A 8 11.93 -3.78 22.54
N ALA A 9 11.92 -5.10 22.34
CA ALA A 9 11.16 -6.03 23.17
C ALA A 9 11.68 -6.13 24.61
N THR A 10 13.00 -6.26 24.80
CA THR A 10 13.63 -6.44 26.12
C THR A 10 13.39 -5.24 27.04
N ASN A 11 13.37 -4.03 26.50
CA ASN A 11 13.19 -2.81 27.30
C ASN A 11 11.72 -2.37 27.42
N TYR A 12 10.81 -2.98 26.65
CA TYR A 12 9.44 -2.48 26.49
C TYR A 12 8.67 -2.39 27.80
N LEU A 13 8.61 -3.49 28.57
CA LEU A 13 7.86 -3.52 29.82
C LEU A 13 8.45 -2.56 30.85
N SER A 14 9.77 -2.62 31.05
CA SER A 14 10.47 -1.75 32.01
C SER A 14 10.31 -0.28 31.67
N ASP A 15 10.35 0.08 30.38
CA ASP A 15 10.18 1.46 29.94
C ASP A 15 8.73 1.93 30.04
N SER A 16 7.77 1.05 29.73
CA SER A 16 6.33 1.35 29.79
C SER A 16 5.83 1.64 31.21
N GLN A 17 6.55 1.13 32.21
CA GLN A 17 6.28 1.33 33.63
C GLN A 17 7.03 2.53 34.23
N ARG A 18 7.91 3.18 33.47
CA ARG A 18 8.61 4.39 33.95
C ARG A 18 7.63 5.54 34.12
N ASP A 19 7.96 6.43 35.05
CA ASP A 19 7.21 7.67 35.26
C ASP A 19 7.11 8.48 33.96
N LEU A 20 5.89 8.83 33.56
CA LEU A 20 5.60 9.65 32.40
C LEU A 20 6.25 11.05 32.49
N ALA A 21 6.51 11.54 33.72
CA ALA A 21 7.20 12.81 33.95
C ALA A 21 8.65 12.81 33.44
N ALA A 22 9.32 11.65 33.41
CA ALA A 22 10.67 11.52 32.86
C ALA A 22 10.71 11.59 31.32
N GLY A 23 9.54 11.52 30.67
CA GLY A 23 9.40 11.53 29.21
C GLY A 23 9.87 10.21 28.55
N LYS A 24 9.37 9.97 27.33
CA LYS A 24 9.70 8.73 26.58
C LYS A 24 10.94 8.85 25.71
N ALA A 25 11.36 10.08 25.37
CA ALA A 25 12.33 10.33 24.32
C ALA A 25 13.67 9.60 24.51
N GLY A 26 14.11 9.43 25.77
CA GLY A 26 15.35 8.73 26.13
C GLY A 26 15.19 7.24 26.43
N ALA A 27 13.97 6.69 26.42
CA ALA A 27 13.73 5.30 26.76
C ALA A 27 14.21 4.37 25.63
N PRO A 28 15.03 3.33 25.91
CA PRO A 28 15.58 2.45 24.88
C PRO A 28 14.53 1.83 23.94
N SER A 29 13.39 1.36 24.47
CA SER A 29 12.32 0.81 23.65
C SER A 29 11.62 1.85 22.77
N HIS A 30 11.53 3.10 23.24
CA HIS A 30 10.97 4.21 22.46
C HIS A 30 11.90 4.60 21.32
N ILE A 31 13.19 4.74 21.59
CA ILE A 31 14.22 4.99 20.56
C ILE A 31 14.21 3.84 19.54
N ALA A 32 14.15 2.59 20.02
CA ALA A 32 14.10 1.42 19.16
C ALA A 32 12.91 1.48 18.19
N ALA A 33 11.70 1.64 18.72
CA ALA A 33 10.48 1.67 17.93
C ALA A 33 10.38 2.89 16.99
N THR A 34 10.81 4.07 17.44
CA THR A 34 10.54 5.32 16.72
C THR A 34 11.69 5.79 15.82
N GLN A 35 12.91 5.27 16.02
CA GLN A 35 14.11 5.72 15.30
C GLN A 35 14.88 4.56 14.67
N THR A 36 15.44 3.64 15.48
CA THR A 36 16.42 2.67 14.97
C THR A 36 15.77 1.52 14.17
N LEU A 37 14.60 1.00 14.58
CA LEU A 37 13.85 0.04 13.78
C LEU A 37 13.40 0.64 12.45
N PRO A 38 12.76 1.83 12.42
CA PRO A 38 12.45 2.48 11.15
C PRO A 38 13.65 2.63 10.22
N ALA A 39 14.79 3.09 10.73
CA ALA A 39 16.01 3.22 9.93
C ALA A 39 16.54 1.85 9.46
N SER A 40 16.51 0.83 10.31
CA SER A 40 16.97 -0.51 9.96
C SER A 40 16.11 -1.17 8.89
N ILE A 41 14.79 -1.00 8.97
CA ILE A 41 13.83 -1.47 7.97
C ILE A 41 14.01 -0.69 6.66
N ALA A 42 14.21 0.64 6.72
CA ALA A 42 14.44 1.46 5.52
C ALA A 42 15.64 0.96 4.71
N GLY A 43 16.73 0.57 5.38
CA GLY A 43 17.91 -0.01 4.72
C GLY A 43 17.72 -1.43 4.16
N ARG A 44 16.53 -2.03 4.29
CA ARG A 44 16.19 -3.39 3.83
C ARG A 44 15.07 -3.44 2.80
N VAL A 45 14.38 -2.32 2.56
CA VAL A 45 13.32 -2.27 1.56
C VAL A 45 13.87 -1.74 0.24
N ALA A 46 13.45 -2.36 -0.86
CA ALA A 46 13.67 -1.80 -2.19
C ALA A 46 12.91 -0.47 -2.32
N GLU A 47 13.53 0.55 -2.90
CA GLU A 47 12.96 1.90 -3.06
C GLU A 47 12.56 2.55 -1.70
N PRO A 48 13.51 2.82 -0.79
CA PRO A 48 13.20 3.32 0.56
C PRO A 48 12.37 4.60 0.56
N ASP A 49 12.54 5.48 -0.44
CA ASP A 49 11.79 6.73 -0.57
C ASP A 49 10.29 6.53 -0.85
N ARG A 50 9.91 5.36 -1.37
CA ARG A 50 8.51 4.97 -1.59
C ARG A 50 7.79 4.73 -0.27
N TYR A 51 8.52 4.29 0.76
CA TYR A 51 7.93 3.90 2.03
C TYR A 51 8.07 5.01 3.08
N GLN A 52 7.01 5.22 3.85
CA GLN A 52 7.08 5.90 5.13
C GLN A 52 7.10 4.85 6.22
N ILE A 53 8.25 4.72 6.89
CA ILE A 53 8.40 3.80 8.02
C ILE A 53 8.37 4.62 9.30
N ARG A 54 7.44 4.31 10.20
CA ARG A 54 7.24 5.03 11.46
C ARG A 54 6.83 4.07 12.55
N GLY A 55 7.35 4.27 13.75
CA GLY A 55 6.82 3.59 14.93
C GLY A 55 6.18 4.54 15.93
N SER A 56 5.44 3.95 16.86
CA SER A 56 4.84 4.64 17.97
C SER A 56 4.81 3.75 19.20
N THR A 57 5.11 4.35 20.36
CA THR A 57 4.86 3.77 21.68
C THR A 57 3.74 4.51 22.41
N GLY A 58 2.82 5.12 21.67
CA GLY A 58 1.68 5.89 22.17
C GLY A 58 1.90 7.41 22.17
N ALA A 59 0.88 8.17 21.79
CA ALA A 59 0.85 9.62 21.90
C ALA A 59 0.41 10.01 23.32
N GLY A 60 1.32 10.54 24.13
CA GLY A 60 1.09 10.78 25.57
C GLY A 60 1.49 9.56 26.40
N PRO A 61 0.57 8.80 27.03
CA PRO A 61 0.91 7.61 27.81
C PRO A 61 1.49 6.49 26.94
N TRP A 62 2.23 5.57 27.56
CA TRP A 62 2.71 4.36 26.88
C TRP A 62 1.52 3.56 26.33
N ALA A 63 1.59 3.19 25.06
CA ALA A 63 0.58 2.35 24.46
C ALA A 63 0.72 0.92 24.97
N ASP A 64 -0.40 0.27 25.31
CA ASP A 64 -0.44 -1.18 25.58
C ASP A 64 0.09 -1.99 24.39
N ILE A 65 -0.01 -1.46 23.17
CA ILE A 65 0.45 -2.12 21.94
C ILE A 65 1.30 -1.11 21.17
N SER A 66 2.61 -1.22 21.31
CA SER A 66 3.55 -0.45 20.50
C SER A 66 3.73 -1.07 19.13
N TRP A 67 4.04 -0.24 18.13
CA TRP A 67 4.07 -0.70 16.74
C TRP A 67 5.10 0.03 15.88
N VAL A 68 5.53 -0.63 14.80
CA VAL A 68 6.34 -0.05 13.71
C VAL A 68 5.68 -0.36 12.38
N ALA A 69 5.13 0.65 11.71
CA ALA A 69 4.43 0.52 10.44
C ALA A 69 5.32 0.86 9.25
N VAL A 70 5.13 0.14 8.15
CA VAL A 70 5.71 0.39 6.83
C VAL A 70 4.56 0.74 5.89
N LEU A 71 4.45 2.02 5.57
CA LEU A 71 3.38 2.58 4.74
C LEU A 71 3.91 2.86 3.35
N ASP A 72 3.25 2.37 2.30
CA ASP A 72 3.60 2.78 0.95
C ASP A 72 2.95 4.13 0.65
N ARG A 73 3.78 5.17 0.44
CA ARG A 73 3.31 6.55 0.24
C ARG A 73 2.43 6.72 -1.00
N ALA A 74 2.59 5.83 -1.98
CA ALA A 74 1.76 5.84 -3.18
C ALA A 74 0.35 5.30 -2.92
N ILE A 75 0.16 4.54 -1.83
CA ILE A 75 -1.08 3.84 -1.48
C ILE A 75 -1.76 4.52 -0.28
N THR A 76 -1.07 4.62 0.85
CA THR A 76 -1.58 5.22 2.07
C THR A 76 -0.49 5.95 2.84
N ASN A 77 -0.84 7.12 3.37
CA ASN A 77 0.04 7.89 4.25
C ASN A 77 -0.45 7.84 5.72
N THR A 78 -1.36 6.91 6.05
CA THR A 78 -1.96 6.81 7.39
C THR A 78 -2.31 5.38 7.75
N THR A 79 -2.20 5.06 9.04
CA THR A 79 -2.62 3.79 9.65
C THR A 79 -4.10 3.76 10.03
N GLN A 80 -4.84 4.85 9.80
CA GLN A 80 -6.24 4.98 10.18
C GLN A 80 -7.20 4.38 9.14
N HIS A 81 -6.78 4.24 7.89
CA HIS A 81 -7.54 3.65 6.78
C HIS A 81 -6.63 2.99 5.74
N GLY A 82 -7.21 2.11 4.92
CA GLY A 82 -6.47 1.23 4.01
C GLY A 82 -5.79 0.08 4.74
N TYR A 83 -4.90 -0.62 4.04
CA TYR A 83 -4.08 -1.67 4.60
C TYR A 83 -2.59 -1.36 4.44
N TYR A 84 -1.79 -1.89 5.36
CA TYR A 84 -0.39 -1.56 5.52
C TYR A 84 0.35 -2.70 6.22
N ILE A 85 1.68 -2.70 6.11
CA ILE A 85 2.52 -3.60 6.89
C ILE A 85 2.80 -2.98 8.24
N VAL A 86 2.68 -3.76 9.31
CA VAL A 86 3.00 -3.31 10.66
C VAL A 86 3.59 -4.44 11.49
N TYR A 87 4.60 -4.09 12.27
CA TYR A 87 5.07 -4.88 13.40
C TYR A 87 4.31 -4.47 14.65
N LEU A 88 3.65 -5.43 15.31
CA LEU A 88 2.94 -5.22 16.57
C LEU A 88 3.65 -5.99 17.69
N LEU A 89 4.00 -5.29 18.77
CA LEU A 89 4.51 -5.91 19.99
C LEU A 89 3.33 -6.14 20.95
N SER A 90 3.19 -7.36 21.46
CA SER A 90 2.13 -7.71 22.42
C SER A 90 2.25 -6.90 23.71
N LYS A 91 1.16 -6.80 24.46
CA LYS A 91 1.09 -6.04 25.72
C LYS A 91 2.16 -6.44 26.73
N ASP A 92 2.46 -7.73 26.78
CA ASP A 92 3.48 -8.31 27.65
C ASP A 92 4.91 -8.24 27.07
N GLY A 93 5.10 -7.74 25.85
CA GLY A 93 6.41 -7.69 25.17
C GLY A 93 6.99 -9.04 24.74
N THR A 94 6.26 -10.14 24.94
CA THR A 94 6.77 -11.51 24.68
C THR A 94 6.60 -11.95 23.23
N ARG A 95 5.72 -11.30 22.47
CA ARG A 95 5.36 -11.70 21.11
C ARG A 95 5.43 -10.53 20.16
N LEU A 96 6.12 -10.74 19.05
CA LEU A 96 6.22 -9.80 17.95
C LEU A 96 5.49 -10.37 16.74
N TYR A 97 4.60 -9.60 16.14
CA TYR A 97 3.87 -9.99 14.95
C TYR A 97 4.25 -9.09 13.79
N LEU A 98 4.70 -9.67 12.68
CA LEU A 98 4.67 -9.01 11.38
C LEU A 98 3.31 -9.27 10.76
N THR A 99 2.58 -8.22 10.39
CA THR A 99 1.24 -8.39 9.81
C THR A 99 0.99 -7.40 8.68
N LEU A 100 0.43 -7.90 7.58
CA LEU A 100 -0.41 -7.08 6.72
C LEU A 100 -1.72 -6.85 7.47
N ASN A 101 -1.97 -5.60 7.86
CA ASN A 101 -3.09 -5.22 8.73
C ASN A 101 -3.88 -4.06 8.12
N GLN A 102 -5.00 -3.74 8.74
CA GLN A 102 -5.99 -2.80 8.26
C GLN A 102 -6.16 -1.63 9.24
N GLY A 103 -6.40 -0.44 8.69
CA GLY A 103 -6.78 0.72 9.48
C GLY A 103 -8.17 0.53 10.10
N CYS A 104 -8.21 0.57 11.44
CA CYS A 104 -9.43 0.26 12.21
C CYS A 104 -10.05 1.48 12.89
N LYS A 105 -9.28 2.55 13.12
CA LYS A 105 -9.73 3.68 13.95
C LYS A 105 -10.95 4.37 13.33
N LYS A 106 -10.84 4.81 12.08
CA LYS A 106 -11.94 5.51 11.40
C LYS A 106 -13.19 4.62 11.30
N LEU A 107 -13.01 3.36 10.90
CA LEU A 107 -14.10 2.39 10.82
C LEU A 107 -14.81 2.23 12.18
N SER A 108 -14.07 2.09 13.28
CA SER A 108 -14.66 1.98 14.61
C SER A 108 -15.33 3.27 15.08
N ASP A 109 -14.82 4.43 14.69
CA ASP A 109 -15.44 5.72 14.99
C ASP A 109 -16.78 5.86 14.23
N ASP A 110 -16.86 5.33 13.00
CA ASP A 110 -18.03 5.46 12.12
C ASP A 110 -19.15 4.44 12.44
N ILE A 111 -18.83 3.16 12.67
CA ILE A 111 -19.84 2.08 12.83
C ILE A 111 -19.82 1.37 14.20
N GLY A 112 -18.99 1.86 15.13
CA GLY A 112 -18.82 1.27 16.45
C GLY A 112 -17.92 0.02 16.45
N LYS A 113 -17.31 -0.26 17.61
CA LYS A 113 -16.29 -1.30 17.75
C LYS A 113 -16.76 -2.72 17.39
N PRO A 114 -17.93 -3.21 17.82
CA PRO A 114 -18.39 -4.55 17.46
C PRO A 114 -18.53 -4.71 15.94
N SER A 115 -19.26 -3.82 15.28
CA SER A 115 -19.46 -3.84 13.82
C SER A 115 -18.15 -3.66 13.06
N ALA A 116 -17.24 -2.81 13.55
CA ALA A 116 -15.92 -2.62 12.95
C ALA A 116 -15.07 -3.89 13.03
N LYS A 117 -15.15 -4.64 14.14
CA LYS A 117 -14.46 -5.93 14.27
C LYS A 117 -14.94 -6.92 13.22
N ASP A 118 -16.25 -7.09 13.07
CA ASP A 118 -16.85 -8.01 12.11
C ASP A 118 -16.49 -7.63 10.66
N GLU A 119 -16.50 -6.32 10.35
CA GLU A 119 -16.13 -5.82 9.03
C GLU A 119 -14.63 -6.00 8.73
N LEU A 120 -13.75 -5.81 9.72
CA LEU A 120 -12.31 -6.06 9.57
C LEU A 120 -12.03 -7.54 9.28
N GLU A 121 -12.71 -8.45 9.98
CA GLU A 121 -12.61 -9.90 9.75
C GLU A 121 -13.11 -10.29 8.36
N ARG A 122 -14.24 -9.71 7.92
CA ARG A 122 -14.78 -9.92 6.57
C ARG A 122 -13.81 -9.44 5.49
N ARG A 123 -13.24 -8.24 5.64
CA ARG A 123 -12.22 -7.70 4.71
C ARG A 123 -10.95 -8.53 4.70
N ALA A 124 -10.49 -8.99 5.87
CA ALA A 124 -9.35 -9.89 5.97
C ALA A 124 -9.61 -11.19 5.20
N ALA A 125 -10.79 -11.78 5.32
CA ALA A 125 -11.16 -12.99 4.58
C ALA A 125 -11.11 -12.79 3.05
N ILE A 126 -11.58 -11.64 2.53
CA ILE A 126 -11.50 -11.31 1.10
C ILE A 126 -10.04 -11.20 0.64
N MET A 127 -9.20 -10.48 1.38
CA MET A 127 -7.79 -10.33 1.03
C MET A 127 -7.03 -11.66 1.11
N ARG A 128 -7.31 -12.49 2.12
CA ARG A 128 -6.76 -13.86 2.23
C ARG A 128 -7.15 -14.72 1.03
N ALA A 129 -8.39 -14.63 0.56
CA ALA A 129 -8.84 -15.36 -0.64
C ALA A 129 -8.06 -14.95 -1.90
N ARG A 130 -7.74 -13.67 -2.05
CA ARG A 130 -6.90 -13.16 -3.16
C ARG A 130 -5.44 -13.60 -3.08
N LEU A 131 -4.92 -13.78 -1.87
CA LEU A 131 -3.54 -14.25 -1.62
C LEU A 131 -3.40 -15.78 -1.69
N ARG A 132 -4.48 -16.52 -1.98
CA ARG A 132 -4.44 -17.98 -2.05
C ARG A 132 -3.41 -18.45 -3.08
N GLY A 133 -2.55 -19.39 -2.68
CA GLY A 133 -1.48 -19.92 -3.51
C GLY A 133 -0.23 -19.03 -3.61
N ARG A 134 -0.20 -17.89 -2.91
CA ARG A 134 0.96 -16.98 -2.86
C ARG A 134 1.68 -16.98 -1.50
N LEU A 135 1.13 -17.67 -0.50
CA LEU A 135 1.71 -17.74 0.84
C LEU A 135 2.83 -18.78 0.86
N ALA A 136 4.04 -18.35 1.19
CA ALA A 136 5.20 -19.23 1.34
C ALA A 136 5.68 -19.26 2.79
N ARG A 137 5.97 -18.09 3.36
CA ARG A 137 6.48 -17.92 4.73
C ARG A 137 5.41 -17.34 5.66
N LEU A 138 4.51 -16.52 5.14
CA LEU A 138 3.46 -15.89 5.92
C LEU A 138 2.21 -16.77 6.03
N GLY A 139 1.57 -16.75 7.20
CA GLY A 139 0.37 -17.52 7.49
C GLY A 139 -0.86 -16.64 7.74
N VAL A 140 -2.01 -17.31 7.90
CA VAL A 140 -3.31 -16.69 8.25
C VAL A 140 -3.73 -16.96 9.70
N LYS A 141 -2.81 -17.50 10.52
CA LYS A 141 -3.10 -17.83 11.92
C LYS A 141 -3.48 -16.55 12.66
N PRO A 142 -4.56 -16.56 13.47
CA PRO A 142 -4.92 -15.40 14.28
C PRO A 142 -3.76 -14.92 15.15
N ILE A 143 -3.66 -13.62 15.33
CA ILE A 143 -2.69 -13.01 16.25
C ILE A 143 -3.34 -12.73 17.61
N THR A 144 -2.53 -12.68 18.66
CA THR A 144 -3.00 -12.38 20.03
C THR A 144 -2.08 -11.39 20.71
N LEU A 145 -2.58 -10.18 20.95
CA LEU A 145 -1.84 -9.04 21.50
C LEU A 145 -1.91 -8.98 23.02
N GLY A 146 -2.71 -9.83 23.66
CA GLY A 146 -2.78 -9.95 25.12
C GLY A 146 -3.51 -8.80 25.81
N THR A 147 -4.39 -8.09 25.10
CA THR A 147 -5.25 -7.05 25.68
C THR A 147 -6.64 -7.60 26.01
N PRO A 148 -7.33 -7.07 27.04
CA PRO A 148 -8.70 -7.51 27.34
C PRO A 148 -9.67 -7.16 26.20
N PRO A 149 -10.82 -7.86 26.06
CA PRO A 149 -11.81 -7.57 25.03
C PRO A 149 -12.34 -6.13 25.04
N SER A 150 -12.33 -5.47 26.21
CA SER A 150 -12.72 -4.05 26.36
C SER A 150 -11.69 -3.06 25.82
N HIS A 151 -10.43 -3.47 25.62
CA HIS A 151 -9.35 -2.59 25.17
C HIS A 151 -9.67 -1.94 23.81
N ARG A 152 -9.38 -0.65 23.65
CA ARG A 152 -9.91 0.16 22.53
C ARG A 152 -9.47 -0.34 21.16
N LEU A 153 -8.19 -0.68 20.99
CA LEU A 153 -7.59 -0.97 19.67
C LEU A 153 -7.13 -2.42 19.49
N GLY A 154 -6.75 -3.10 20.55
CA GLY A 154 -6.15 -4.44 20.47
C GLY A 154 -7.02 -5.47 19.75
N PRO A 155 -8.29 -5.66 20.14
CA PRO A 155 -9.20 -6.55 19.43
C PRO A 155 -9.43 -6.17 17.96
N LEU A 156 -9.32 -4.89 17.61
CA LEU A 156 -9.45 -4.43 16.23
C LEU A 156 -8.17 -4.70 15.42
N TYR A 157 -6.98 -4.59 16.02
CA TYR A 157 -5.73 -5.00 15.38
C TYR A 157 -5.66 -6.50 15.14
N GLU A 158 -6.18 -7.31 16.07
CA GLU A 158 -6.31 -8.75 15.91
C GLU A 158 -7.29 -9.11 14.79
N ALA A 159 -8.45 -8.46 14.75
CA ALA A 159 -9.46 -8.64 13.69
C ALA A 159 -8.97 -8.17 12.31
N GLY A 160 -8.19 -7.09 12.26
CA GLY A 160 -7.66 -6.53 11.02
C GLY A 160 -6.55 -7.37 10.37
N HIS A 161 -5.95 -8.31 11.11
CA HIS A 161 -4.87 -9.16 10.63
C HIS A 161 -5.27 -9.94 9.37
N VAL A 162 -4.53 -9.74 8.28
CA VAL A 162 -4.77 -10.44 7.01
C VAL A 162 -3.90 -11.69 6.92
N VAL A 163 -2.58 -11.47 6.85
CA VAL A 163 -1.54 -12.49 6.79
C VAL A 163 -0.30 -11.97 7.51
N GLY A 164 0.55 -12.87 8.00
CA GLY A 164 1.75 -12.46 8.71
C GLY A 164 2.55 -13.60 9.32
N ALA A 165 3.53 -13.20 10.12
CA ALA A 165 4.42 -14.08 10.86
C ALA A 165 4.37 -13.74 12.36
N HIS A 166 4.60 -14.76 13.17
CA HIS A 166 4.58 -14.70 14.63
C HIS A 166 5.96 -15.07 15.17
N TYR A 167 6.49 -14.26 16.08
CA TYR A 167 7.78 -14.49 16.72
C TYR A 167 7.65 -14.40 18.25
N GLN A 168 8.30 -15.33 18.95
CA GLN A 168 8.61 -15.14 20.37
C GLN A 168 9.83 -14.22 20.48
N THR A 169 9.80 -13.24 21.37
CA THR A 169 10.87 -12.23 21.46
C THR A 169 12.15 -12.77 22.09
N ASP A 170 12.07 -13.83 22.89
CA ASP A 170 13.21 -14.58 23.42
C ASP A 170 13.83 -15.55 22.40
N ALA A 171 13.12 -15.86 21.32
CA ALA A 171 13.53 -16.78 20.27
C ALA A 171 13.34 -16.17 18.88
N LEU A 172 13.71 -14.89 18.70
CA LEU A 172 13.62 -14.25 17.39
C LEU A 172 14.47 -14.98 16.34
N PRO A 173 13.92 -15.22 15.13
CA PRO A 173 14.62 -15.92 14.06
C PRO A 173 15.82 -15.11 13.56
N SER A 174 16.58 -15.68 12.62
CA SER A 174 17.75 -15.03 12.06
C SER A 174 17.38 -13.72 11.35
N GLU A 175 18.36 -12.83 11.17
CA GLU A 175 18.12 -11.58 10.44
C GLU A 175 17.67 -11.86 9.00
N THR A 176 18.23 -12.89 8.35
CA THR A 176 17.84 -13.31 6.99
C THR A 176 16.37 -13.73 6.92
N GLU A 177 15.89 -14.49 7.89
CA GLU A 177 14.48 -14.91 7.94
C GLU A 177 13.54 -13.72 8.14
N LEU A 178 13.85 -12.81 9.06
CA LEU A 178 13.03 -11.63 9.30
C LEU A 178 12.95 -10.72 8.06
N VAL A 179 14.05 -10.60 7.31
CA VAL A 179 14.06 -9.84 6.05
C VAL A 179 13.20 -10.52 4.99
N ALA A 180 13.33 -11.84 4.82
CA ALA A 180 12.53 -12.60 3.86
C ALA A 180 11.02 -12.52 4.18
N ASP A 181 10.65 -12.56 5.46
CA ASP A 181 9.25 -12.41 5.89
C ASP A 181 8.71 -11.00 5.57
N LEU A 182 9.52 -9.95 5.77
CA LEU A 182 9.19 -8.58 5.41
C LEU A 182 9.02 -8.40 3.89
N GLU A 183 9.92 -8.97 3.10
CA GLU A 183 9.87 -8.91 1.64
C GLU A 183 8.60 -9.59 1.10
N GLU A 184 8.23 -10.76 1.63
CA GLU A 184 6.98 -11.42 1.26
C GLU A 184 5.76 -10.57 1.67
N ALA A 185 5.79 -9.95 2.85
CA ALA A 185 4.71 -9.06 3.29
C ALA A 185 4.53 -7.87 2.34
N LEU A 186 5.64 -7.24 1.92
CA LEU A 186 5.63 -6.15 0.96
C LEU A 186 5.15 -6.60 -0.43
N ALA A 187 5.50 -7.81 -0.87
CA ALA A 187 5.00 -8.38 -2.12
C ALA A 187 3.47 -8.57 -2.07
N HIS A 188 2.93 -9.13 -0.98
CA HIS A 188 1.49 -9.29 -0.80
C HIS A 188 0.77 -7.96 -0.71
N TYR A 189 1.39 -6.97 -0.05
CA TYR A 189 0.84 -5.62 0.01
C TYR A 189 0.71 -5.01 -1.38
N LYS A 190 1.78 -5.02 -2.18
CA LYS A 190 1.79 -4.55 -3.57
C LYS A 190 0.76 -5.30 -4.42
N PHE A 191 0.70 -6.63 -4.29
CA PHE A 191 -0.23 -7.47 -5.04
C PHE A 191 -1.69 -7.09 -4.75
N LEU A 192 -2.06 -6.93 -3.49
CA LEU A 192 -3.43 -6.57 -3.12
C LEU A 192 -3.80 -5.17 -3.60
N VAL A 193 -2.85 -4.23 -3.62
CA VAL A 193 -3.10 -2.89 -4.18
C VAL A 193 -3.40 -2.97 -5.67
N ALA A 194 -2.58 -3.71 -6.43
CA ALA A 194 -2.78 -3.85 -7.87
C ALA A 194 -4.07 -4.63 -8.20
N ASN A 195 -4.44 -5.59 -7.35
CA ASN A 195 -5.54 -6.52 -7.62
C ASN A 195 -6.78 -6.27 -6.75
N GLY A 196 -6.94 -5.05 -6.21
CA GLY A 196 -8.15 -4.61 -5.51
C GLY A 196 -8.45 -5.36 -4.21
N GLY A 197 -7.55 -5.33 -3.23
CA GLY A 197 -7.61 -6.05 -1.94
C GLY A 197 -8.99 -6.03 -1.28
N TYR A 198 -9.38 -4.89 -0.72
CA TYR A 198 -10.77 -4.56 -0.42
C TYR A 198 -11.04 -3.11 -0.86
N ARG A 199 -12.30 -2.80 -1.16
CA ARG A 199 -12.77 -1.44 -1.49
C ARG A 199 -13.57 -0.93 -0.30
N SER A 200 -13.20 0.20 0.27
CA SER A 200 -14.00 0.89 1.28
C SER A 200 -15.18 1.60 0.65
N THR A 201 -16.19 1.94 1.45
CA THR A 201 -17.31 2.77 1.00
C THR A 201 -16.80 4.11 0.49
N GLU A 202 -15.77 4.69 1.12
CA GLU A 202 -15.07 5.87 0.63
C GLU A 202 -14.38 5.63 -0.71
N ASP A 203 -13.73 4.49 -0.96
CA ASP A 203 -13.17 4.19 -2.29
C ASP A 203 -14.28 4.08 -3.36
N ILE A 204 -15.48 3.64 -2.98
CA ILE A 204 -16.64 3.56 -3.88
C ILE A 204 -17.27 4.95 -4.08
N ILE A 205 -17.34 5.78 -3.05
CA ILE A 205 -17.87 7.15 -3.10
C ILE A 205 -16.90 8.09 -3.84
N GLU A 206 -15.59 8.03 -3.57
CA GLU A 206 -14.57 8.79 -4.30
C GLU A 206 -14.54 8.43 -5.79
N GLU A 207 -14.83 7.18 -6.15
CA GLU A 207 -15.02 6.77 -7.54
C GLU A 207 -16.36 7.26 -8.12
N ALA A 208 -17.46 7.20 -7.37
CA ALA A 208 -18.77 7.69 -7.80
C ALA A 208 -18.82 9.23 -7.95
N ASP A 209 -18.12 9.97 -7.09
CA ASP A 209 -17.94 11.42 -7.15
C ASP A 209 -16.92 11.83 -8.24
N GLY A 210 -16.15 10.87 -8.77
CA GLY A 210 -15.31 11.06 -9.97
C GLY A 210 -16.13 11.17 -11.26
N ASP A 211 -17.43 10.87 -11.20
CA ASP A 211 -18.32 10.74 -12.35
C ASP A 211 -19.41 11.83 -12.40
N GLY A 212 -19.47 12.74 -11.42
CA GLY A 212 -20.61 13.64 -11.18
C GLY A 212 -20.31 15.15 -11.14
N PHE A 213 -20.77 15.85 -12.18
CA PHE A 213 -21.23 17.26 -12.25
C PHE A 213 -20.29 18.41 -11.82
N GLU A 214 -19.94 19.27 -12.78
CA GLU A 214 -19.27 20.57 -12.58
C GLU A 214 -20.21 21.58 -11.88
N GLY A 215 -19.74 22.16 -10.78
CA GLY A 215 -20.37 23.27 -10.05
C GLY A 215 -19.46 23.79 -8.93
N GLU A 216 -19.41 25.10 -8.74
CA GLU A 216 -18.31 25.92 -8.19
C GLU A 216 -17.79 25.59 -6.75
N ASP A 217 -16.46 25.76 -6.60
CA ASP A 217 -15.65 26.06 -5.42
C ASP A 217 -15.70 25.16 -4.17
N LEU A 218 -14.98 24.03 -4.20
CA LEU A 218 -14.42 23.37 -3.01
C LEU A 218 -13.02 22.77 -3.27
N PRO A 219 -12.06 22.84 -2.32
CA PRO A 219 -10.65 22.56 -2.59
C PRO A 219 -10.35 21.06 -2.75
N PHE A 220 -9.87 20.71 -3.94
CA PHE A 220 -9.43 19.37 -4.36
C PHE A 220 -8.22 18.84 -3.55
N LYS A 221 -8.28 17.59 -3.07
CA LYS A 221 -7.07 16.79 -2.76
C LYS A 221 -7.13 15.42 -3.45
N LYS A 222 -6.18 15.24 -4.37
CA LYS A 222 -6.01 14.09 -5.29
C LYS A 222 -5.58 12.82 -4.57
N LYS A 223 -6.28 11.71 -4.82
CA LYS A 223 -5.75 10.33 -4.69
C LYS A 223 -5.89 9.57 -6.01
N TYR A 224 -4.97 9.87 -6.92
CA TYR A 224 -4.77 9.19 -8.20
C TYR A 224 -3.27 8.94 -8.42
N VAL A 225 -2.52 8.60 -7.36
CA VAL A 225 -1.04 8.70 -7.37
C VAL A 225 -0.35 7.37 -7.69
N ALA A 226 -0.86 6.20 -7.29
CA ALA A 226 -0.11 4.96 -7.49
C ALA A 226 0.09 4.55 -8.96
N HIS A 227 -0.95 4.69 -9.79
CA HIS A 227 -0.84 4.37 -11.23
C HIS A 227 -0.08 5.45 -12.02
N ARG A 228 -0.30 6.74 -11.67
CA ARG A 228 0.29 7.87 -12.39
C ARG A 228 1.77 8.11 -12.09
N THR A 229 2.31 7.68 -10.96
CA THR A 229 3.71 7.99 -10.61
C THR A 229 4.72 7.14 -11.37
N VAL A 230 4.38 5.89 -11.72
CA VAL A 230 5.24 5.07 -12.60
C VAL A 230 5.13 5.53 -14.06
N GLU A 231 3.94 6.01 -14.47
CA GLU A 231 3.71 6.53 -15.82
C GLU A 231 4.24 7.96 -16.07
N ARG A 232 4.59 8.71 -15.01
CA ARG A 232 5.02 10.11 -15.12
C ARG A 232 6.48 10.32 -14.77
N ASP A 233 7.34 9.89 -15.68
CA ASP A 233 8.37 10.83 -16.08
C ASP A 233 7.80 11.69 -17.22
N ALA A 234 7.42 12.93 -16.90
CA ALA A 234 6.88 13.87 -17.88
C ALA A 234 7.85 14.13 -19.04
N SER A 235 9.15 13.87 -18.85
CA SER A 235 10.15 13.95 -19.90
C SER A 235 10.06 12.80 -20.91
N HIS A 236 9.69 11.59 -20.48
CA HIS A 236 9.53 10.42 -21.35
C HIS A 236 8.25 10.52 -22.18
N ALA A 237 7.11 10.86 -21.58
CA ALA A 237 5.85 11.00 -22.33
C ALA A 237 5.95 12.06 -23.44
N LYS A 238 6.68 13.16 -23.20
CA LYS A 238 6.94 14.19 -24.22
C LYS A 238 7.79 13.66 -25.37
N LYS A 239 8.85 12.88 -25.08
CA LYS A 239 9.71 12.24 -26.09
C LYS A 239 8.93 11.22 -26.93
N VAL A 240 8.09 10.40 -26.29
CA VAL A 240 7.27 9.39 -26.97
C VAL A 240 6.23 10.05 -27.89
N LYS A 241 5.51 11.06 -27.40
CA LYS A 241 4.57 11.83 -28.24
C LYS A 241 5.26 12.51 -29.42
N ALA A 242 6.45 13.09 -29.19
CA ALA A 242 7.25 13.71 -30.24
C ALA A 242 7.77 12.70 -31.27
N TYR A 243 8.10 11.47 -30.84
CA TYR A 243 8.52 10.39 -31.74
C TYR A 243 7.39 9.95 -32.66
N PHE A 244 6.22 9.64 -32.08
CA PHE A 244 5.08 9.18 -32.86
C PHE A 244 4.47 10.27 -33.73
N ASN A 245 4.55 11.55 -33.29
CA ASN A 245 4.11 12.74 -34.02
C ASN A 245 2.79 12.55 -34.78
N THR A 246 1.78 12.05 -34.07
CA THR A 246 0.46 11.76 -34.63
C THR A 246 -0.63 12.27 -33.71
N ASP A 247 -1.76 12.58 -34.32
CA ASP A 247 -3.02 12.90 -33.66
C ASP A 247 -4.03 11.75 -33.77
N VAL A 248 -3.65 10.61 -34.34
CA VAL A 248 -4.51 9.43 -34.49
C VAL A 248 -4.33 8.49 -33.31
N CYS A 249 -5.43 8.06 -32.72
CA CYS A 249 -5.43 7.03 -31.67
C CYS A 249 -5.10 5.66 -32.25
N MET A 250 -4.09 4.98 -31.72
CA MET A 250 -3.68 3.64 -32.18
C MET A 250 -4.66 2.52 -31.78
N GLY A 251 -5.60 2.82 -30.88
CA GLY A 251 -6.63 1.88 -30.44
C GLY A 251 -7.87 1.90 -31.33
N CYS A 252 -8.32 3.08 -31.76
CA CYS A 252 -9.57 3.23 -32.52
C CYS A 252 -9.41 3.86 -33.90
N ASP A 253 -8.19 4.16 -34.33
CA ASP A 253 -7.85 4.78 -35.62
C ASP A 253 -8.53 6.13 -35.89
N ARG A 254 -9.06 6.80 -34.85
CA ARG A 254 -9.70 8.12 -35.00
C ARG A 254 -8.68 9.23 -34.89
N SER A 255 -8.79 10.22 -35.78
CA SER A 255 -8.09 11.50 -35.69
C SER A 255 -8.65 12.32 -34.52
N MET A 256 -7.78 12.72 -33.59
CA MET A 256 -8.18 13.59 -32.49
C MET A 256 -8.38 15.02 -32.98
N THR A 257 -7.71 15.46 -34.04
CA THR A 257 -7.95 16.79 -34.63
C THR A 257 -9.33 16.86 -35.26
N ASP A 258 -9.78 15.79 -35.94
CA ASP A 258 -11.12 15.76 -36.54
C ASP A 258 -12.21 15.80 -35.46
N LEU A 259 -11.94 15.17 -34.30
CA LEU A 259 -12.89 15.12 -33.19
C LEU A 259 -12.89 16.38 -32.33
N TYR A 260 -11.73 17.00 -32.13
CA TYR A 260 -11.53 18.02 -31.08
C TYR A 260 -10.83 19.30 -31.58
N GLY A 261 -10.52 19.42 -32.87
CA GLY A 261 -9.77 20.54 -33.43
C GLY A 261 -8.34 20.60 -32.90
N ASP A 262 -7.79 21.81 -32.79
CA ASP A 262 -6.36 22.05 -32.46
C ASP A 262 -5.90 21.48 -31.11
N ILE A 263 -6.84 21.18 -30.19
CA ILE A 263 -6.51 20.53 -28.91
C ILE A 263 -6.33 19.02 -29.06
N GLY A 264 -6.89 18.41 -30.11
CA GLY A 264 -6.92 16.98 -30.35
C GLY A 264 -5.58 16.26 -30.16
N PRO A 265 -4.48 16.71 -30.77
CA PRO A 265 -3.17 16.07 -30.59
C PRO A 265 -2.69 16.05 -29.14
N LYS A 266 -3.13 16.99 -28.30
CA LYS A 266 -2.75 17.07 -26.87
C LYS A 266 -3.54 16.09 -26.00
N VAL A 267 -4.67 15.57 -26.49
CA VAL A 267 -5.58 14.66 -25.79
C VAL A 267 -5.08 13.22 -25.78
N LEU A 268 -4.19 12.84 -26.71
CA LEU A 268 -3.60 11.49 -26.73
C LEU A 268 -2.72 11.26 -25.49
N GLU A 269 -2.86 10.09 -24.89
CA GLU A 269 -2.11 9.64 -23.71
C GLU A 269 -1.15 8.51 -24.10
N VAL A 270 0.02 8.49 -23.46
CA VAL A 270 1.04 7.45 -23.68
C VAL A 270 0.72 6.28 -22.76
N HIS A 271 0.58 5.10 -23.34
CA HIS A 271 0.29 3.85 -22.66
C HIS A 271 1.43 2.85 -22.83
N HIS A 272 1.82 2.11 -21.78
CA HIS A 272 2.88 1.09 -21.87
C HIS A 272 2.29 -0.27 -22.25
N LEU A 273 2.85 -0.91 -23.27
CA LEU A 273 2.38 -2.23 -23.74
C LEU A 273 3.05 -3.40 -22.98
N ILE A 274 4.12 -3.14 -22.24
CA ILE A 274 4.70 -4.10 -21.31
C ILE A 274 4.02 -3.95 -19.95
N PRO A 275 3.36 -4.99 -19.40
CA PRO A 275 2.85 -4.95 -18.05
C PRO A 275 4.02 -4.76 -17.08
N LEU A 276 4.06 -3.62 -16.40
CA LEU A 276 5.06 -3.31 -15.37
C LEU A 276 5.08 -4.35 -14.23
N GLU A 277 4.01 -5.14 -14.12
CA GLU A 277 3.82 -6.27 -13.21
C GLU A 277 4.69 -7.50 -13.55
N THR A 278 5.17 -7.62 -14.79
CA THR A 278 6.02 -8.75 -15.24
C THR A 278 7.52 -8.49 -15.13
N LEU A 279 7.92 -7.29 -14.71
CA LEU A 279 9.32 -6.93 -14.55
C LEU A 279 9.84 -7.43 -13.19
N ALA A 280 10.85 -8.31 -13.25
CA ALA A 280 11.52 -8.80 -12.05
C ALA A 280 12.14 -7.64 -11.26
N THR A 281 12.09 -7.73 -9.93
CA THR A 281 12.60 -6.69 -9.03
C THR A 281 14.08 -6.41 -9.31
N GLY A 282 14.42 -5.15 -9.62
CA GLY A 282 15.80 -4.70 -9.86
C GLY A 282 16.27 -4.71 -11.32
N GLN A 283 15.42 -5.05 -12.29
CA GLN A 283 15.79 -4.96 -13.71
C GLN A 283 15.65 -3.50 -14.19
N ILE A 284 16.77 -2.88 -14.59
CA ILE A 284 16.74 -1.63 -15.38
C ILE A 284 16.19 -2.02 -16.76
N THR A 285 14.89 -1.84 -16.97
CA THR A 285 14.31 -1.98 -18.31
C THR A 285 14.43 -0.66 -19.05
N SER A 286 15.33 -0.59 -20.03
CA SER A 286 15.25 0.42 -21.07
C SER A 286 14.01 0.13 -21.91
N PHE A 287 12.99 0.98 -21.84
CA PHE A 287 11.84 0.91 -22.74
C PHE A 287 12.24 1.41 -24.13
N ARG A 288 11.80 0.69 -25.17
CA ARG A 288 12.03 1.01 -26.57
C ARG A 288 10.84 1.75 -27.14
N VAL A 289 11.13 2.87 -27.80
CA VAL A 289 10.16 3.60 -28.60
C VAL A 289 10.43 3.21 -30.06
N PRO A 290 9.43 2.74 -30.82
CA PRO A 290 7.99 2.73 -30.53
C PRO A 290 7.41 1.46 -29.88
N GLU A 291 8.17 0.38 -29.76
CA GLU A 291 7.63 -0.97 -29.55
C GLU A 291 6.91 -1.17 -28.21
N ASP A 292 7.33 -0.48 -27.17
CA ASP A 292 6.82 -0.67 -25.81
C ASP A 292 5.67 0.31 -25.46
N PHE A 293 5.23 1.13 -26.42
CA PHE A 293 4.29 2.22 -26.19
C PHE A 293 3.16 2.27 -27.21
N ALA A 294 2.01 2.79 -26.78
CA ALA A 294 0.90 3.17 -27.65
C ALA A 294 0.42 4.59 -27.33
N LEU A 295 -0.03 5.33 -28.35
CA LEU A 295 -0.78 6.58 -28.18
C LEU A 295 -2.28 6.29 -28.27
N LEU A 296 -2.98 6.51 -27.17
CA LEU A 296 -4.39 6.20 -27.04
C LEU A 296 -5.20 7.44 -26.66
N CYS A 297 -6.42 7.57 -27.19
CA CYS A 297 -7.37 8.55 -26.67
C CYS A 297 -7.82 8.14 -25.25
N PRO A 298 -8.34 9.07 -24.44
CA PRO A 298 -8.76 8.78 -23.06
C PRO A 298 -9.71 7.58 -22.93
N SER A 299 -10.62 7.41 -23.89
CA SER A 299 -11.54 6.27 -23.92
C SER A 299 -10.82 4.95 -24.19
N CYS A 300 -9.95 4.90 -25.20
CA CYS A 300 -9.17 3.71 -25.54
C CYS A 300 -8.20 3.33 -24.43
N HIS A 301 -7.60 4.33 -23.78
CA HIS A 301 -6.72 4.14 -22.64
C HIS A 301 -7.47 3.51 -21.45
N ARG A 302 -8.68 3.97 -21.14
CA ARG A 302 -9.51 3.35 -20.09
C ARG A 302 -9.92 1.91 -20.43
N VAL A 303 -10.22 1.63 -21.70
CA VAL A 303 -10.64 0.29 -22.14
C VAL A 303 -9.48 -0.70 -22.08
N ILE A 304 -8.26 -0.31 -22.51
CA ILE A 304 -7.12 -1.23 -22.50
C ILE A 304 -6.77 -1.70 -21.08
N HIS A 305 -6.90 -0.83 -20.07
CA HIS A 305 -6.73 -1.20 -18.66
C HIS A 305 -7.76 -2.22 -18.15
N LYS A 306 -8.98 -2.24 -18.71
CA LYS A 306 -10.02 -3.20 -18.33
C LYS A 306 -9.84 -4.59 -18.95
N ILE A 307 -9.08 -4.71 -20.04
CA ILE A 307 -8.94 -5.96 -20.81
C ILE A 307 -7.54 -6.61 -20.67
N GLY A 308 -6.66 -6.06 -19.82
CA GLY A 308 -5.35 -6.65 -19.54
C GLY A 308 -4.13 -5.75 -19.83
N ALA A 309 -4.32 -4.44 -19.98
CA ALA A 309 -3.33 -3.36 -20.02
C ALA A 309 -2.17 -3.48 -21.04
N SER A 310 -2.08 -4.55 -21.82
CA SER A 310 -0.98 -4.81 -22.75
C SER A 310 -1.46 -5.26 -24.14
N ASP A 311 -2.73 -5.65 -24.25
CA ASP A 311 -3.29 -6.20 -25.49
C ASP A 311 -3.90 -5.12 -26.39
N LEU A 312 -3.04 -4.37 -27.08
CA LEU A 312 -3.47 -3.38 -28.07
C LEU A 312 -4.30 -4.01 -29.20
N LYS A 313 -4.03 -5.27 -29.57
CA LYS A 313 -4.77 -5.96 -30.63
C LYS A 313 -6.18 -6.30 -30.19
N ALA A 314 -6.39 -6.70 -28.94
CA ALA A 314 -7.73 -6.87 -28.38
C ALA A 314 -8.48 -5.54 -28.31
N LEU A 315 -7.80 -4.44 -27.91
CA LEU A 315 -8.40 -3.10 -27.93
C LEU A 315 -8.87 -2.73 -29.35
N GLN A 316 -8.03 -2.91 -30.37
CA GLN A 316 -8.35 -2.62 -31.76
C GLN A 316 -9.54 -3.43 -32.29
N LYS A 317 -9.70 -4.69 -31.84
CA LYS A 317 -10.87 -5.53 -32.18
C LYS A 317 -12.16 -5.04 -31.51
N LEU A 318 -12.07 -4.44 -30.33
CA LEU A 318 -13.21 -3.92 -29.58
C LEU A 318 -13.64 -2.53 -30.05
N ALA A 319 -12.68 -1.73 -30.52
CA ALA A 319 -12.95 -0.42 -31.07
C ALA A 319 -13.79 -0.55 -32.35
N ARG A 320 -15.08 -0.24 -32.25
CA ARG A 320 -15.96 -0.14 -33.41
C ARG A 320 -15.50 1.05 -34.25
N LYS A 321 -15.06 0.77 -35.48
CA LYS A 321 -14.66 1.79 -36.46
C LYS A 321 -15.88 2.63 -36.83
#